data_AF-R7A4R1-F1
#
_entry.id   AF-R7A4R1-F1
#
_cell.length_a   1.000
_cell.length_b   1.000
_cell.length_c   1.000
_cell.angle_alpha   90.00
_cell.angle_beta   90.00
_cell.angle_gamma   90.00
#
_symmetry.space_group_name_H-M   'P 1'
#
loop_
_entity.id
_entity.type
_entity.pdbx_description
1 polymer ?
#
loop_
_entity_poly.entity_id
_entity_poly.type
_entity_poly.pdbx_seq_one_letter_code
_entity_poly.pdbx_strand_id
1 'polypeptide(L)'
;MNTQLQQEIRQLWCENLGCPTAEEADNYFVCGGTSISAIRLLSAIRDQLGVTLDYTELFEYQTLEALSRRITAALTAKEEAV
;
A
#
# COMPACT_ATOMS: atom_id res chain seq x y z
N MET A 1 11.76 3.81 -9.42
CA MET A 1 10.46 3.49 -8.82
C MET A 1 9.59 2.87 -9.89
N ASN A 2 8.90 1.77 -9.60
CA ASN A 2 7.96 1.14 -10.52
C ASN A 2 6.67 1.98 -10.55
N THR A 3 6.61 2.95 -11.46
CA THR A 3 5.54 3.96 -11.52
C THR A 3 4.15 3.32 -11.67
N GLN A 4 4.07 2.17 -12.36
CA GLN A 4 2.82 1.42 -12.53
C GLN A 4 2.32 0.82 -11.21
N LEU A 5 3.16 0.09 -10.48
CA LEU A 5 2.81 -0.47 -9.16
C LEU A 5 2.35 0.63 -8.19
N GLN A 6 3.05 1.76 -8.20
CA GLN A 6 2.69 2.90 -7.36
C GLN A 6 1.30 3.46 -7.72
N GLN A 7 0.94 3.51 -9.00
CA GLN A 7 -0.39 3.92 -9.44
C GLN A 7 -1.48 2.93 -9.01
N GLU A 8 -1.23 1.63 -9.10
CA GLU A 8 -2.15 0.60 -8.63
C GLU A 8 -2.40 0.73 -7.12
N ILE A 9 -1.33 0.87 -6.33
CA ILE A 9 -1.44 1.08 -4.88
C ILE A 9 -2.17 2.39 -4.58
N ARG A 10 -1.90 3.46 -5.32
CA ARG A 10 -2.59 4.74 -5.19
C ARG A 10 -4.09 4.57 -5.44
N GLN A 11 -4.47 3.80 -6.45
CA GLN A 11 -5.87 3.56 -6.75
C GLN A 11 -6.55 2.80 -5.61
N LEU A 12 -5.97 1.70 -5.14
CA LEU A 12 -6.49 0.94 -3.99
C LEU A 12 -6.61 1.81 -2.73
N TRP A 13 -5.64 2.69 -2.51
CA TRP A 13 -5.62 3.64 -1.41
C TRP A 13 -6.78 4.63 -1.52
N CYS A 14 -6.95 5.27 -2.67
CA CYS A 14 -8.03 6.21 -2.95
C CYS A 14 -9.40 5.55 -2.84
N GLU A 15 -9.57 4.36 -3.39
CA GLU A 15 -10.82 3.58 -3.33
C GLU A 15 -11.18 3.21 -1.89
N ASN A 16 -10.18 2.87 -1.07
CA ASN A 16 -10.39 2.47 0.31
C ASN A 16 -10.64 3.65 1.27
N LEU A 17 -10.02 4.81 1.03
CA LEU A 17 -10.25 6.03 1.81
C LEU A 17 -11.40 6.89 1.28
N GLY A 18 -11.86 6.64 0.05
CA GLY A 18 -12.84 7.47 -0.64
C GLY A 18 -12.30 8.84 -1.03
N CYS A 19 -10.98 9.00 -1.20
CA CYS A 19 -10.38 10.26 -1.64
C CYS A 19 -10.19 10.28 -3.18
N PRO A 20 -10.29 11.45 -3.83
CA PRO A 20 -10.18 11.55 -5.28
C PRO A 20 -8.74 11.35 -5.77
N THR A 21 -7.75 11.87 -5.03
CA THR A 21 -6.33 11.71 -5.31
C THR A 21 -5.58 11.59 -3.98
N ALA A 22 -4.46 10.86 -3.99
CA ALA A 22 -3.50 10.82 -2.89
C ALA A 22 -2.11 11.14 -3.44
N GLU A 23 -1.38 12.02 -2.75
CA GLU A 23 0.00 12.32 -3.05
C GLU A 23 0.95 11.26 -2.50
N GLU A 24 2.20 11.27 -2.95
CA GLU A 24 3.21 10.29 -2.52
C GLU A 24 3.54 10.42 -1.03
N ALA A 25 3.49 11.65 -0.52
CA ALA A 25 3.71 12.00 0.87
C ALA A 25 2.43 11.94 1.72
N ASP A 26 1.27 11.62 1.13
CA ASP A 26 0.02 11.53 1.89
C ASP A 26 0.08 10.37 2.87
N ASN A 27 -0.28 10.69 4.10
CA ASN A 27 -0.27 9.76 5.20
C ASN A 27 -1.64 9.09 5.35
N TYR A 28 -1.64 7.77 5.36
CA TYR A 28 -2.85 6.95 5.40
C TYR A 28 -3.78 7.33 6.55
N PHE A 29 -3.22 7.49 7.75
CA PHE A 29 -3.99 7.79 8.96
C PHE A 29 -4.47 9.24 8.99
N VAL A 30 -3.70 10.16 8.39
CA VAL A 30 -4.08 11.58 8.27
C VAL A 30 -5.21 11.75 7.26
N CYS A 31 -5.21 10.98 6.18
CA CYS A 31 -6.27 10.98 5.16
C CYS A 31 -7.59 10.32 5.63
N GLY A 32 -7.67 9.84 6.88
CA GLY A 32 -8.87 9.21 7.44
C GLY A 32 -8.79 7.68 7.53
N GLY A 33 -7.61 7.09 7.33
CA GLY A 33 -7.37 5.67 7.48
C GLY A 33 -7.57 5.18 8.91
N THR A 34 -8.38 4.13 9.07
CA THR A 34 -8.61 3.45 10.35
C THR A 34 -8.07 2.03 10.32
N SER A 35 -8.05 1.32 11.46
CA SER A 35 -7.63 -0.10 11.52
C SER A 35 -8.47 -0.99 10.59
N ILE A 36 -9.77 -0.72 10.46
CA ILE A 36 -10.67 -1.50 9.59
C ILE A 36 -10.33 -1.24 8.12
N SER A 37 -10.20 0.03 7.73
CA SER A 37 -9.81 0.41 6.37
C SER A 37 -8.40 -0.13 6.05
N ALA A 38 -7.48 -0.11 7.01
CA ALA A 38 -6.14 -0.66 6.86
C ALA A 38 -6.17 -2.16 6.55
N ILE A 39 -6.92 -2.95 7.33
CA ILE A 39 -7.07 -4.39 7.07
C ILE A 39 -7.66 -4.66 5.68
N ARG A 40 -8.61 -3.82 5.22
CA ARG A 40 -9.17 -3.90 3.87
C ARG A 40 -8.12 -3.62 2.79
N LEU A 41 -7.33 -2.56 2.96
CA LEU A 41 -6.24 -2.22 2.05
C LEU A 41 -5.19 -3.34 1.98
N LEU A 42 -4.74 -3.86 3.12
CA LEU A 42 -3.77 -4.96 3.20
C LEU A 42 -4.32 -6.23 2.52
N SER A 43 -5.62 -6.50 2.68
CA SER A 43 -6.28 -7.62 2.00
C SER A 43 -6.35 -7.44 0.49
N ALA A 44 -6.62 -6.22 0.01
CA ALA A 44 -6.65 -5.90 -1.42
C ALA A 44 -5.25 -5.98 -2.05
N ILE A 45 -4.23 -5.48 -1.36
CA ILE A 45 -2.82 -5.61 -1.77
C ILE A 45 -2.42 -7.08 -1.87
N ARG A 46 -2.81 -7.90 -0.89
CA ARG A 46 -2.56 -9.35 -0.92
C ARG A 46 -3.26 -10.02 -2.10
N ASP A 47 -4.51 -9.65 -2.38
CA ASP A 47 -5.29 -10.26 -3.46
C ASP A 47 -4.77 -9.88 -4.85
N GLN A 48 -4.46 -8.60 -5.07
CA GLN A 48 -4.01 -8.10 -6.38
C GLN A 48 -2.52 -8.31 -6.64
N LEU A 49 -1.67 -8.08 -5.65
CA LEU A 49 -0.20 -8.12 -5.81
C LEU A 49 0.40 -9.42 -5.26
N GLY A 50 -0.37 -10.24 -4.54
CA GLY A 50 0.14 -11.46 -3.92
C GLY A 50 1.17 -11.18 -2.82
N VAL A 51 1.17 -9.97 -2.25
CA VAL A 51 2.07 -9.53 -1.17
C VAL A 51 1.30 -9.45 0.13
N THR A 52 1.76 -10.16 1.15
CA THR A 52 1.20 -10.03 2.50
C THR A 52 2.00 -9.00 3.26
N LEU A 53 1.31 -8.00 3.78
CA LEU A 53 1.86 -6.94 4.62
C LEU A 53 1.17 -6.99 5.98
N ASP A 54 1.94 -6.74 7.04
CA ASP A 54 1.41 -6.66 8.39
C ASP A 54 0.88 -5.25 8.71
N TYR A 55 -0.06 -5.17 9.64
CA TYR A 55 -0.58 -3.89 10.13
C TYR A 55 0.52 -2.99 10.71
N THR A 56 1.50 -3.58 11.38
CA THR A 56 2.68 -2.88 11.90
C THR A 56 3.47 -2.21 10.79
N GLU A 57 3.56 -2.84 9.61
CA GLU A 57 4.25 -2.27 8.46
C GLU A 57 3.48 -1.10 7.86
N LEU A 58 2.14 -1.14 7.87
CA LEU A 58 1.35 0.03 7.47
C LEU A 58 1.55 1.21 8.44
N PHE A 59 1.78 0.93 9.72
CA PHE A 59 2.13 1.95 10.71
C PHE A 59 3.52 2.54 10.49
N GLU A 60 4.50 1.72 10.11
CA GLU A 60 5.86 2.15 9.81
C GLU A 60 5.93 2.89 8.47
N TYR A 61 5.26 2.36 7.45
CA TYR A 61 5.19 2.88 6.08
C TYR A 61 3.85 3.58 5.82
N GLN A 62 3.58 4.59 6.64
CA GLN A 62 2.33 5.35 6.64
C GLN A 62 2.07 6.18 5.38
N THR A 63 3.05 6.35 4.48
CA THR A 63 2.89 7.13 3.24
C THR A 63 2.76 6.24 2.02
N LEU A 64 2.10 6.75 0.97
CA LEU A 64 1.96 6.02 -0.29
C LEU A 64 3.31 5.64 -0.89
N GLU A 65 4.30 6.54 -0.85
CA GLU A 65 5.66 6.26 -1.33
C GLU A 65 6.32 5.13 -0.53
N ALA A 66 6.27 5.22 0.79
CA ALA A 66 6.91 4.24 1.68
C ALA A 66 6.28 2.85 1.50
N LEU A 67 4.94 2.79 1.45
CA LEU A 67 4.21 1.56 1.21
C LEU A 67 4.56 0.95 -0.16
N SER A 68 4.62 1.78 -1.20
CA SER A 68 4.99 1.32 -2.55
C SER A 68 6.40 0.77 -2.62
N ARG A 69 7.36 1.40 -1.94
CA ARG A 69 8.73 0.90 -1.82
C ARG A 69 8.77 -0.44 -1.08
N ARG A 70 8.02 -0.57 0.01
CA ARG A 70 7.95 -1.81 0.81
C ARG A 70 7.37 -2.99 0.01
N ILE A 71 6.31 -2.74 -0.76
CA ILE A 71 5.69 -3.73 -1.65
C ILE A 71 6.64 -4.11 -2.77
N THR A 72 7.31 -3.12 -3.39
CA THR A 72 8.33 -3.39 -4.42
C THR A 72 9.42 -4.31 -3.88
N ALA A 73 9.95 -4.01 -2.69
CA ALA A 73 10.96 -4.84 -2.04
C ALA A 73 10.44 -6.27 -1.75
N ALA A 74 9.16 -6.40 -1.36
CA ALA A 74 8.55 -7.71 -1.12
C ALA A 74 8.41 -8.54 -2.41
N LEU A 75 8.04 -7.90 -3.53
CA LEU A 75 7.93 -8.54 -4.84
C LEU A 75 9.29 -9.02 -5.33
N THR A 76 10.32 -8.16 -5.25
CA THR A 76 11.69 -8.54 -5.62
C THR A 76 12.20 -9.72 -4.80
N ALA A 77 11.98 -9.71 -3.47
CA ALA A 77 12.38 -10.82 -2.61
C ALA A 77 11.62 -12.13 -2.92
N LYS A 78 10.40 -12.04 -3.44
CA LYS A 78 9.58 -13.19 -3.84
C LYS A 78 10.03 -13.76 -5.18
N GLU A 79 10.48 -12.93 -6.11
CA GLU A 79 11.03 -13.36 -7.40
C GLU A 79 12.39 -14.07 -7.24
N GLU A 80 13.24 -13.64 -6.32
CA GLU A 80 14.55 -14.26 -6.06
C GLU A 80 14.47 -15.60 -5.31
N ALA A 81 13.32 -15.90 -4.70
CA ALA A 81 13.07 -17.14 -3.95
C ALA A 81 12.46 -18.26 -4.81
N VAL A 82 12.33 -18.07 -6.14
CA VAL A 82 11.75 -19.03 -7.10
C VAL A 82 12.81 -19.67 -7.98
#